data_AF-A0A182K5J9-F1
#
_entry.id   AF-A0A182K5J9-F1
#
_cell.length_a   1.000
_cell.length_b   1.000
_cell.length_c   1.000
_cell.angle_alpha   90.00
_cell.angle_beta   90.00
_cell.angle_gamma   90.00
#
_symmetry.space_group_name_H-M   'P 1'
#
loop_
_entity.id
_entity.type
_entity.pdbx_description
1 polymer ?
#
loop_
_entity_poly.entity_id
_entity_poly.type
_entity_poly.pdbx_seq_one_letter_code
_entity_poly.pdbx_strand_id
1 'polypeptide(L)'
;MAIKHRHPTVAIPDCREYYIEHNKQQKELDIICLLREDLLNTSMEWAYDLAERNLKQKYVAYGLCWHKRSTYNNLCMYWARYLIAYDPVTYIPVGYVMFRFDFILDHTIVQIYDIHVEEVYKNKGYTADFTENDKNPEYVVLIAPTQCYKIMKEAS
;
A
#
# COMPACT_ATOMS: atom_id res chain seq x y z
N MET A 1 -7.68 19.98 -2.27
CA MET A 1 -6.34 19.87 -2.90
C MET A 1 -5.44 18.86 -2.16
N ALA A 2 -5.74 17.56 -2.24
CA ALA A 2 -4.95 16.47 -1.61
C ALA A 2 -3.45 16.48 -1.93
N ILE A 3 -3.09 16.97 -3.12
CA ILE A 3 -1.71 17.10 -3.62
C ILE A 3 -0.85 17.97 -2.69
N LYS A 4 -1.43 18.97 -2.01
CA LYS A 4 -0.69 19.93 -1.16
C LYS A 4 -0.39 19.40 0.26
N HIS A 5 -0.98 18.28 0.68
CA HIS A 5 -0.73 17.72 2.00
C HIS A 5 0.44 16.72 1.96
N ARG A 6 1.50 17.05 2.71
CA ARG A 6 2.73 16.23 2.82
C ARG A 6 2.47 14.89 3.52
N HIS A 7 1.62 14.90 4.55
CA HIS A 7 1.21 13.72 5.31
C HIS A 7 -0.33 13.64 5.37
N PRO A 8 -0.99 13.07 4.35
CA PRO A 8 -2.45 13.05 4.29
C PRO A 8 -3.11 12.23 5.42
N THR A 9 -2.39 11.31 6.06
CA THR A 9 -2.86 10.61 7.28
C THR A 9 -2.98 11.52 8.51
N VAL A 10 -2.48 12.76 8.46
CA VAL A 10 -2.77 13.79 9.47
C VAL A 10 -4.17 14.36 9.33
N ALA A 11 -4.70 14.39 8.11
CA ALA A 11 -6.05 14.87 7.86
C ALA A 11 -7.12 13.81 8.19
N ILE A 12 -6.76 12.52 8.28
CA ILE A 12 -7.71 11.40 8.41
C ILE A 12 -7.29 10.44 9.52
N PRO A 13 -7.68 10.71 10.78
CA PRO A 13 -7.34 9.88 11.93
C PRO A 13 -7.89 8.45 11.81
N ASP A 14 -9.09 8.29 11.24
CA ASP A 14 -9.80 7.01 11.11
C ASP A 14 -9.15 6.02 10.13
N CYS A 15 -8.06 6.41 9.46
CA CYS A 15 -7.27 5.55 8.60
C CYS A 15 -5.97 5.05 9.25
N ARG A 16 -5.70 5.40 10.51
CA ARG A 16 -4.41 5.11 11.16
C ARG A 16 -4.32 3.74 11.80
N GLU A 17 -5.42 3.22 12.32
CA GLU A 17 -5.45 1.97 13.08
C GLU A 17 -6.12 0.88 12.25
N TYR A 18 -5.46 -0.27 12.12
CA TYR A 18 -5.97 -1.43 11.42
C TYR A 18 -5.79 -2.70 12.24
N TYR A 19 -6.82 -3.53 12.30
CA TYR A 19 -6.78 -4.78 13.04
C TYR A 19 -6.75 -5.96 12.07
N ILE A 20 -5.79 -6.85 12.25
CA ILE A 20 -5.73 -8.15 11.58
C ILE A 20 -6.08 -9.25 12.57
N GLU A 21 -6.62 -10.37 12.07
CA GLU A 21 -6.77 -11.57 12.88
C GLU A 21 -5.54 -12.46 12.68
N HIS A 22 -4.76 -12.65 13.75
CA HIS A 22 -3.59 -13.50 13.76
C HIS A 22 -3.70 -14.50 14.91
N ASN A 23 -3.78 -15.81 14.61
CA ASN A 23 -3.92 -16.88 15.61
C ASN A 23 -5.14 -16.68 16.56
N LYS A 24 -6.29 -16.23 16.03
CA LYS A 24 -7.50 -15.88 16.82
C LYS A 24 -7.31 -14.74 17.81
N GLN A 25 -6.24 -13.97 17.67
CA GLN A 25 -6.01 -12.73 18.39
C GLN A 25 -6.04 -11.58 17.40
N GLN A 26 -6.69 -10.48 17.80
CA GLN A 26 -6.60 -9.24 17.04
C GLN A 26 -5.23 -8.62 17.28
N LYS A 27 -4.54 -8.30 16.19
CA LYS A 27 -3.28 -7.55 16.23
C LYS A 27 -3.51 -6.22 15.52
N GLU A 28 -3.16 -5.15 16.20
CA GLU A 28 -3.21 -3.79 15.66
C GLU A 28 -1.98 -3.51 14.79
N LEU A 29 -2.19 -2.79 13.71
CA LEU A 29 -1.22 -2.27 12.77
C LEU A 29 -1.51 -0.80 12.56
N ASP A 30 -0.45 -0.01 12.56
CA ASP A 30 -0.53 1.41 12.24
C ASP A 30 -0.25 1.63 10.75
N ILE A 31 -0.83 2.72 10.22
CA ILE A 31 -0.61 3.15 8.84
C ILE A 31 -0.02 4.55 8.80
N ILE A 32 1.11 4.68 8.09
CA ILE A 32 1.73 5.97 7.77
C ILE A 32 1.61 6.25 6.27
N CYS A 33 1.43 7.52 5.93
CA CYS A 33 1.53 7.99 4.54
C CYS A 33 2.74 8.91 4.38
N LEU A 34 3.63 8.54 3.47
CA LEU A 34 4.85 9.27 3.18
C LEU A 34 4.98 9.55 1.69
N LEU A 35 5.60 10.68 1.35
CA LEU A 35 6.12 10.90 0.00
C LEU A 35 7.37 10.05 -0.20
N ARG A 36 7.72 9.77 -1.47
CA ARG A 36 8.99 9.12 -1.79
C ARG A 36 10.19 9.84 -1.17
N GLU A 37 10.20 11.17 -1.17
CA GLU A 37 11.30 11.97 -0.60
C GLU A 37 11.44 11.84 0.92
N ASP A 38 10.37 11.47 1.62
CA ASP A 38 10.37 11.29 3.07
C ASP A 38 10.77 9.85 3.49
N LEU A 39 10.95 8.94 2.52
CA LEU A 39 11.36 7.56 2.77
C LEU A 39 12.88 7.40 2.76
N LEU A 40 13.38 6.70 3.78
CA LEU A 40 14.78 6.28 3.85
C LEU A 40 15.10 5.26 2.76
N ASN A 41 16.37 5.22 2.33
CA ASN A 41 16.82 4.24 1.34
C ASN A 41 16.60 2.79 1.82
N THR A 42 16.77 2.52 3.11
CA THR A 42 16.48 1.20 3.70
C THR A 42 15.03 0.80 3.57
N SER A 43 14.08 1.75 3.68
CA SER A 43 12.66 1.50 3.43
C SER A 43 12.39 1.18 1.96
N MET A 44 13.11 1.81 1.04
CA MET A 44 12.99 1.55 -0.40
C MET A 44 13.59 0.21 -0.81
N GLU A 45 14.70 -0.18 -0.20
CA GLU A 45 15.29 -1.51 -0.36
C GLU A 45 14.31 -2.59 0.12
N TRP A 46 13.73 -2.42 1.31
CA TRP A 46 12.67 -3.31 1.81
C TRP A 46 11.47 -3.38 0.86
N ALA A 47 10.97 -2.24 0.38
CA ALA A 47 9.83 -2.21 -0.54
C ALA A 47 10.12 -2.93 -1.86
N TYR A 48 11.35 -2.81 -2.38
CA TYR A 48 11.81 -3.54 -3.55
C TYR A 48 11.90 -5.04 -3.29
N ASP A 49 12.54 -5.46 -2.19
CA ASP A 49 12.71 -6.87 -1.86
C ASP A 49 11.36 -7.56 -1.64
N LEU A 50 10.41 -6.83 -1.04
CA LEU A 50 9.04 -7.32 -0.89
C LEU A 50 8.33 -7.45 -2.25
N ALA A 51 8.44 -6.47 -3.14
CA ALA A 51 7.89 -6.55 -4.49
C ALA A 51 8.51 -7.70 -5.30
N GLU A 52 9.83 -7.89 -5.18
CA GLU A 52 10.53 -8.98 -5.84
C GLU A 52 10.01 -10.33 -5.36
N ARG A 53 9.87 -10.54 -4.05
CA ARG A 53 9.32 -11.79 -3.50
C ARG A 53 7.89 -12.05 -3.96
N ASN A 54 7.05 -11.02 -4.02
CA ASN A 54 5.63 -11.17 -4.36
C ASN A 54 5.35 -11.31 -5.86
N LEU A 55 6.16 -10.66 -6.71
CA LEU A 55 5.79 -10.42 -8.11
C LEU A 55 6.73 -11.07 -9.12
N LYS A 56 7.99 -11.33 -8.76
CA LYS A 56 8.99 -11.87 -9.71
C LYS A 56 8.56 -13.18 -10.36
N GLN A 57 7.99 -14.10 -9.58
CA GLN A 57 7.53 -15.38 -10.11
C GLN A 57 6.40 -15.19 -11.14
N LYS A 58 5.48 -14.25 -10.91
CA LYS A 58 4.40 -13.92 -11.87
C LYS A 58 4.97 -13.33 -13.16
N TYR A 59 5.96 -12.43 -13.07
CA TYR A 59 6.63 -11.87 -14.26
C TYR A 59 7.24 -12.96 -15.12
N VAL A 60 8.00 -13.89 -14.51
CA VAL A 60 8.61 -15.01 -15.23
C VAL A 60 7.55 -15.91 -15.85
N ALA A 61 6.44 -16.18 -15.14
CA ALA A 61 5.33 -16.99 -15.65
C ALA A 61 4.64 -16.36 -16.87
N TYR A 62 4.59 -15.03 -16.96
CA TYR A 62 4.06 -14.30 -18.13
C TYR A 62 5.09 -14.08 -19.24
N GLY A 63 6.28 -14.67 -19.14
CA GLY A 63 7.35 -14.49 -20.13
C GLY A 63 8.02 -13.12 -20.06
N LEU A 64 7.81 -12.36 -18.98
CA LEU A 64 8.44 -11.06 -18.75
C LEU A 64 9.74 -11.22 -17.97
N CYS A 65 10.73 -10.38 -18.28
CA CYS A 65 11.97 -10.31 -17.52
C CYS A 65 11.82 -9.39 -16.31
N TRP A 66 12.20 -9.88 -15.12
CA TRP A 66 12.32 -9.04 -13.93
C TRP A 66 13.63 -8.27 -13.96
N HIS A 67 13.54 -6.97 -14.21
CA HIS A 67 14.70 -6.10 -14.26
C HIS A 67 14.81 -5.32 -12.93
N LYS A 68 15.79 -5.69 -12.10
CA LYS A 68 16.03 -5.06 -10.79
C LYS A 68 16.11 -3.54 -10.88
N ARG A 69 16.97 -3.04 -11.77
CA ARG A 69 17.22 -1.59 -11.91
C ARG A 69 15.97 -0.81 -12.31
N SER A 70 15.23 -1.26 -13.32
CA SER A 70 14.03 -0.53 -13.77
C SER A 70 12.91 -0.59 -12.72
N THR A 71 12.72 -1.75 -12.08
CA THR A 71 11.71 -1.91 -11.02
C THR A 71 12.02 -1.02 -9.83
N TYR A 72 13.28 -1.01 -9.38
CA TYR A 72 13.71 -0.14 -8.29
C TYR A 72 13.56 1.35 -8.65
N ASN A 73 13.88 1.72 -9.89
CA ASN A 73 13.68 3.09 -10.37
C ASN A 73 12.20 3.48 -10.40
N ASN A 74 11.30 2.56 -10.75
CA ASN A 74 9.85 2.80 -10.72
C ASN A 74 9.36 3.06 -9.30
N LEU A 75 9.88 2.35 -8.30
CA LEU A 75 9.61 2.64 -6.88
C LEU A 75 10.20 4.01 -6.45
N CYS A 76 11.23 4.51 -7.13
CA CYS A 76 11.87 5.78 -6.76
C CYS A 76 11.30 7.01 -7.50
N MET A 77 10.12 6.90 -8.10
CA MET A 77 9.49 8.02 -8.78
C MET A 77 9.16 9.17 -7.80
N TYR A 78 9.52 10.40 -8.17
CA TYR A 78 9.36 11.59 -7.30
C TYR A 78 7.90 11.86 -6.90
N TRP A 79 6.94 11.47 -7.74
CA TRP A 79 5.52 11.65 -7.49
C TRP A 79 4.92 10.56 -6.58
N ALA A 80 5.69 9.50 -6.29
CA ALA A 80 5.17 8.34 -5.60
C ALA A 80 4.86 8.67 -4.15
N ARG A 81 3.70 8.17 -3.72
CA ARG A 81 3.26 8.18 -2.32
C ARG A 81 3.13 6.75 -1.84
N TYR A 82 3.40 6.56 -0.57
CA TYR A 82 3.39 5.26 0.06
C TYR A 82 2.47 5.29 1.26
N LEU A 83 1.47 4.40 1.28
CA LEU A 83 0.88 3.93 2.52
C LEU A 83 1.71 2.75 3.00
N ILE A 84 2.24 2.81 4.22
CA ILE A 84 3.00 1.71 4.82
C ILE A 84 2.28 1.29 6.08
N ALA A 85 1.93 0.01 6.14
CA ALA A 85 1.44 -0.62 7.37
C ALA A 85 2.64 -1.14 8.17
N TYR A 86 2.61 -0.95 9.49
CA TYR A 86 3.65 -1.45 10.39
C TYR A 86 3.07 -1.91 11.73
N ASP A 87 3.80 -2.75 12.42
CA ASP A 87 3.50 -3.15 13.79
C ASP A 87 3.91 -2.02 14.75
N PRO A 88 2.99 -1.41 15.51
CA PRO A 88 3.30 -0.26 16.36
C PRO A 88 4.21 -0.60 17.54
N VAL A 89 4.29 -1.87 17.95
CA VAL A 89 5.14 -2.32 19.06
C VAL A 89 6.58 -2.51 18.61
N THR A 90 6.78 -3.08 17.42
CA THR A 90 8.11 -3.41 16.89
C THR A 90 8.64 -2.42 15.85
N TYR A 91 7.78 -1.54 15.34
CA TYR A 91 8.01 -0.64 14.21
C TYR A 91 8.46 -1.36 12.92
N ILE A 92 8.12 -2.64 12.79
CA ILE A 92 8.47 -3.44 11.62
C ILE A 92 7.39 -3.24 10.55
N PRO A 93 7.75 -2.84 9.32
CA PRO A 93 6.80 -2.68 8.24
C PRO A 93 6.30 -4.05 7.75
N VAL A 94 5.00 -4.15 7.46
CA VAL A 94 4.32 -5.40 7.08
C VAL A 94 3.78 -5.38 5.66
N GLY A 95 3.70 -4.20 5.03
CA GLY A 95 3.24 -4.05 3.67
C GLY A 95 3.14 -2.59 3.25
N TYR A 96 3.00 -2.35 1.96
CA TYR A 96 2.84 -1.02 1.41
C TYR A 96 1.90 -0.97 0.21
N VAL A 97 1.41 0.24 -0.06
CA VAL A 97 0.75 0.62 -1.32
C VAL A 97 1.44 1.84 -1.90
N MET A 98 1.90 1.71 -3.13
CA MET A 98 2.45 2.81 -3.92
C MET A 98 1.33 3.40 -4.78
N PHE A 99 1.12 4.70 -4.65
CA PHE A 99 0.04 5.38 -5.36
C PHE A 99 0.39 6.83 -5.74
N ARG A 100 -0.49 7.41 -6.55
CA ARG A 100 -0.45 8.82 -6.96
C ARG A 100 -1.87 9.39 -7.00
N PHE A 101 -2.01 10.67 -6.66
CA PHE A 101 -3.20 11.44 -7.05
C PHE A 101 -3.04 11.92 -8.48
N ASP A 102 -4.05 11.65 -9.31
CA ASP A 102 -4.09 12.13 -10.68
C ASP A 102 -5.40 12.84 -11.00
N PHE A 103 -5.42 13.53 -12.12
CA PHE A 103 -6.60 14.22 -12.62
C PHE A 103 -6.86 13.78 -14.06
N ILE A 104 -7.92 12.99 -14.26
CA ILE A 104 -8.26 12.42 -15.56
C ILE A 104 -9.73 12.73 -15.84
N LEU A 105 -10.00 13.32 -17.02
CA LEU A 105 -11.37 13.64 -17.50
C LEU A 105 -12.21 14.39 -16.46
N ASP A 106 -11.65 15.46 -15.89
CA ASP A 106 -12.28 16.29 -14.85
C ASP A 106 -12.56 15.59 -13.50
N HIS A 107 -12.02 14.38 -13.31
CA HIS A 107 -12.12 13.64 -12.06
C HIS A 107 -10.76 13.54 -11.36
N THR A 108 -10.77 13.82 -10.05
CA THR A 108 -9.63 13.48 -9.19
C THR A 108 -9.67 11.99 -8.88
N ILE A 109 -8.56 11.30 -9.13
CA ILE A 109 -8.44 9.85 -8.93
C ILE A 109 -7.20 9.52 -8.09
N VAL A 110 -7.21 8.34 -7.47
CA VAL A 110 -6.00 7.69 -6.95
C VAL A 110 -5.66 6.54 -7.88
N GLN A 111 -4.49 6.64 -8.48
CA GLN A 111 -3.91 5.55 -9.24
C GLN A 111 -3.00 4.74 -8.32
N ILE A 112 -3.34 3.48 -8.12
CA ILE A 112 -2.50 2.52 -7.41
C ILE A 112 -1.56 1.88 -8.41
N TYR A 113 -0.27 1.95 -8.13
CA TYR A 113 0.79 1.38 -8.96
C TYR A 113 1.23 0.02 -8.44
N ASP A 114 1.33 -0.13 -7.13
CA ASP A 114 1.81 -1.36 -6.54
C ASP A 114 1.22 -1.62 -5.16
N ILE A 115 0.98 -2.89 -4.83
CA ILE A 115 0.46 -3.33 -3.54
C ILE A 115 1.22 -4.57 -3.12
N HIS A 116 1.86 -4.52 -1.95
CA HIS A 116 2.60 -5.65 -1.43
C HIS A 116 2.44 -5.83 0.06
N VAL A 117 2.34 -7.08 0.49
CA VAL A 117 2.21 -7.47 1.90
C VAL A 117 3.14 -8.64 2.18
N GLU A 118 3.73 -8.65 3.37
CA GLU A 118 4.51 -9.77 3.89
C GLU A 118 3.65 -11.03 3.98
N GLU A 119 4.21 -12.19 3.60
CA GLU A 119 3.47 -13.45 3.47
C GLU A 119 2.65 -13.82 4.71
N VAL A 120 3.24 -13.62 5.90
CA VAL A 120 2.59 -13.93 7.18
C VAL A 120 1.38 -13.05 7.49
N TYR A 121 1.17 -11.97 6.74
CA TYR A 121 0.07 -11.02 6.88
C TYR A 121 -0.93 -11.09 5.71
N LYS A 122 -0.67 -11.91 4.69
CA LYS A 122 -1.61 -12.13 3.58
C LYS A 122 -2.87 -12.85 4.06
N ASN A 123 -4.03 -12.47 3.51
CA ASN A 123 -5.35 -13.07 3.79
C ASN A 123 -5.78 -13.05 5.27
N LYS A 124 -5.22 -12.14 6.09
CA LYS A 124 -5.55 -12.00 7.52
C LYS A 124 -6.32 -10.71 7.85
N GLY A 125 -6.83 -10.04 6.82
CA GLY A 125 -7.50 -8.75 6.97
C GLY A 125 -8.92 -8.82 7.51
N TYR A 126 -9.35 -7.77 8.19
CA TYR A 126 -10.73 -7.60 8.66
C TYR A 126 -11.72 -7.48 7.49
N THR A 127 -12.71 -8.35 7.53
CA THR A 127 -13.86 -8.47 6.64
C THR A 127 -14.96 -7.49 7.03
N ALA A 128 -14.86 -6.23 6.57
CA ALA A 128 -15.93 -5.25 6.76
C ALA A 128 -16.90 -5.13 5.55
N ASP A 129 -16.54 -5.63 4.36
CA ASP A 129 -17.44 -5.69 3.20
C ASP A 129 -17.33 -7.05 2.49
N PHE A 130 -18.25 -7.95 2.84
CA PHE A 130 -18.26 -9.36 2.44
C PHE A 130 -18.89 -9.64 1.06
N THR A 131 -19.06 -8.66 0.17
CA THR A 131 -19.75 -8.89 -1.12
C THR A 131 -18.85 -9.07 -2.35
N GLU A 132 -17.55 -8.77 -2.28
CA GLU A 132 -16.62 -8.94 -3.42
C GLU A 132 -15.59 -10.07 -3.25
N ASN A 133 -15.40 -10.59 -2.04
CA ASN A 133 -14.35 -11.56 -1.74
C ASN A 133 -14.56 -12.95 -2.39
N ASP A 134 -15.80 -13.27 -2.75
CA ASP A 134 -16.16 -14.56 -3.38
C ASP A 134 -15.72 -14.68 -4.86
N LYS A 135 -15.19 -13.60 -5.46
CA LYS A 135 -14.81 -13.59 -6.89
C LYS A 135 -13.32 -13.49 -7.14
N ASN A 136 -12.48 -13.13 -6.16
CA ASN A 136 -11.05 -12.99 -6.40
C ASN A 136 -10.18 -13.11 -5.13
N PRO A 137 -9.89 -14.34 -4.66
CA PRO A 137 -9.12 -14.58 -3.43
C PRO A 137 -7.65 -14.12 -3.50
N GLU A 138 -7.17 -13.70 -4.68
CA GLU A 138 -5.83 -13.13 -4.85
C GLU A 138 -5.77 -11.62 -4.58
N TYR A 139 -6.92 -10.94 -4.51
CA TYR A 139 -6.96 -9.56 -4.06
C TYR A 139 -7.00 -9.58 -2.55
N VAL A 140 -5.80 -9.52 -1.96
CA VAL A 140 -5.66 -9.07 -0.57
C VAL A 140 -6.36 -7.72 -0.53
N VAL A 141 -7.58 -7.68 0.01
CA VAL A 141 -8.27 -6.43 0.34
C VAL A 141 -7.49 -5.81 1.49
N LEU A 142 -6.30 -5.30 1.18
CA LEU A 142 -5.87 -4.12 1.88
C LEU A 142 -6.96 -3.11 1.54
N ILE A 143 -7.56 -2.56 2.59
CA ILE A 143 -8.44 -1.41 2.57
C ILE A 143 -7.68 -0.18 1.98
N ALA A 144 -6.55 -0.35 1.31
CA ALA A 144 -5.75 0.69 0.72
C ALA A 144 -6.45 1.44 -0.42
N PRO A 145 -7.21 0.83 -1.35
CA PRO A 145 -8.02 1.61 -2.29
C PRO A 145 -9.11 2.41 -1.57
N THR A 146 -9.77 1.82 -0.56
CA THR A 146 -10.82 2.47 0.23
C THR A 146 -10.26 3.58 1.12
N GLN A 147 -9.08 3.40 1.70
CA GLN A 147 -8.39 4.42 2.49
C GLN A 147 -7.80 5.51 1.59
N CYS A 148 -7.20 5.17 0.45
CA CYS A 148 -6.83 6.14 -0.58
C CYS A 148 -8.05 6.96 -1.05
N TYR A 149 -9.21 6.33 -1.18
CA TYR A 149 -10.47 6.99 -1.52
C TYR A 149 -10.98 7.93 -0.41
N LYS A 150 -10.94 7.49 0.87
CA LYS A 150 -11.22 8.36 2.02
C LYS A 150 -10.25 9.55 2.05
N ILE A 151 -8.96 9.30 1.80
CA ILE A 151 -7.91 10.32 1.62
C ILE A 151 -8.26 11.33 0.54
N MET A 152 -8.77 10.90 -0.61
CA MET A 152 -9.21 11.83 -1.64
C MET A 152 -10.42 12.66 -1.23
N LYS A 153 -11.44 12.02 -0.65
CA LYS A 153 -12.73 12.64 -0.33
C LYS A 153 -12.62 13.71 0.75
N GLU A 154 -11.76 13.51 1.74
CA GLU A 154 -11.59 14.48 2.83
C GLU A 154 -10.58 15.58 2.48
N ALA A 155 -9.75 15.36 1.45
CA ALA A 155 -8.78 16.34 0.99
C ALA A 155 -9.24 17.15 -0.24
N SER A 156 -10.48 16.97 -0.72
CA SER A 156 -11.15 17.78 -1.75
C SER A 156 -11.93 18.93 -1.11
#